data_AF-W6TB54-F1
#
_entry.id   AF-W6TB54-F1
#
_cell.length_a   1.000
_cell.length_b   1.000
_cell.length_c   1.000
_cell.angle_alpha   90.00
_cell.angle_beta   90.00
_cell.angle_gamma   90.00
#
_symmetry.space_group_name_H-M   'P 1'
#
loop_
_entity.id
_entity.type
_entity.pdbx_description
1 polymer ?
#
loop_
_entity_poly.entity_id
_entity_poly.type
_entity_poly.pdbx_seq_one_letter_code
_entity_poly.pdbx_strand_id
1 'polypeptide(L)'
;MFSYEQIQQLNQLELTVYDYIISHKKAITKMTIRELAEACHVSTTTVLRFCNKVGLDGFSELKYALKQRLAPAVAEPQMRNVVDSVNEFLTRFKDPSFQASIDEAAQLMMKADLILFFGIGTSGSFARYGARLLANLGFYTLTITDPFQPQPKMLAGQAKIVLVDVSVSGEREQVIKQAQIYRELGAKVVGLTNNGLSPLASLADVNLAYNVHEVLNGDVDLTTQVPVVLILEEIMHAVQKLQ
;
A
#
# COMPACT_ATOMS: atom_id res chain seq x y z
N MET A 1 -2.37 -16.32 -11.31
CA MET A 1 -1.44 -17.00 -10.36
C MET A 1 -0.12 -17.27 -11.04
N PHE A 2 -0.14 -17.73 -12.29
CA PHE A 2 1.04 -17.90 -13.13
C PHE A 2 0.84 -17.08 -14.41
N SER A 3 1.89 -16.41 -14.90
CA SER A 3 1.84 -15.66 -16.16
C SER A 3 1.94 -16.60 -17.35
N TYR A 4 1.53 -16.12 -18.53
CA TYR A 4 1.67 -16.87 -19.77
C TYR A 4 3.14 -17.25 -20.07
N GLU A 5 4.05 -16.29 -19.87
CA GLU A 5 5.49 -16.50 -20.06
C GLU A 5 6.06 -17.57 -19.11
N GLN A 6 5.60 -17.60 -17.86
CA GLN A 6 6.03 -18.61 -16.88
C GLN A 6 5.57 -20.02 -17.28
N ILE A 7 4.36 -20.15 -17.81
CA ILE A 7 3.80 -21.46 -18.23
C ILE A 7 4.54 -22.00 -19.47
N GLN A 8 4.91 -21.14 -20.41
CA GLN A 8 5.65 -21.55 -21.62
C GLN A 8 7.04 -22.13 -21.33
N GLN A 9 7.63 -21.80 -20.17
CA GLN A 9 8.96 -22.28 -19.78
C GLN A 9 8.94 -23.63 -19.04
N LEU A 10 7.75 -24.20 -18.80
CA LEU A 10 7.59 -25.48 -18.10
C LEU A 10 7.85 -26.65 -19.05
N ASN A 11 8.57 -27.66 -18.58
CA ASN A 11 8.68 -28.95 -19.28
C ASN A 11 7.45 -29.82 -19.03
N GLN A 12 7.38 -30.98 -19.70
CA GLN A 12 6.21 -31.87 -19.62
C GLN A 12 5.84 -32.31 -18.19
N LEU A 13 6.85 -32.56 -17.34
CA LEU A 13 6.61 -32.98 -15.95
C LEU A 13 6.16 -31.80 -15.07
N GLU A 14 6.70 -30.60 -15.31
CA GLU A 14 6.29 -29.37 -14.63
C GLU A 14 4.89 -28.91 -15.07
N LEU A 15 4.52 -29.12 -16.34
CA LEU A 15 3.16 -28.90 -16.84
C LEU A 15 2.17 -29.86 -16.16
N THR A 16 2.56 -31.12 -15.95
CA THR A 16 1.73 -32.07 -15.20
C THR A 16 1.47 -31.57 -13.77
N VAL A 17 2.49 -31.01 -13.11
CA VAL A 17 2.35 -30.38 -11.79
C VAL A 17 1.44 -29.15 -11.86
N TYR A 18 1.60 -28.30 -12.87
CA TYR A 18 0.73 -27.14 -13.10
C TYR A 18 -0.74 -27.53 -13.27
N ASP A 19 -1.04 -28.50 -14.14
CA ASP A 19 -2.41 -28.94 -14.43
C ASP A 19 -3.09 -29.52 -13.19
N TYR A 20 -2.33 -30.29 -12.42
CA TYR A 20 -2.80 -30.81 -11.14
C TYR A 20 -3.09 -29.67 -10.15
N ILE A 21 -2.21 -28.66 -10.07
CA ILE A 21 -2.39 -27.49 -9.22
C ILE A 21 -3.66 -26.72 -9.57
N ILE A 22 -3.88 -26.46 -10.86
CA ILE A 22 -5.06 -25.72 -11.31
C ILE A 22 -6.36 -26.49 -11.04
N SER A 23 -6.33 -27.81 -11.14
CA SER A 23 -7.50 -28.67 -10.93
C SER A 23 -7.81 -28.96 -9.46
N HIS A 24 -6.81 -28.95 -8.57
CA HIS A 24 -6.93 -29.41 -7.17
C HIS A 24 -6.48 -28.38 -6.13
N LYS A 25 -6.59 -27.08 -6.44
CA LYS A 25 -6.12 -25.96 -5.63
C LYS A 25 -6.38 -26.11 -4.12
N LYS A 26 -7.62 -26.44 -3.71
CA LYS A 26 -8.01 -26.61 -2.29
C LYS A 26 -7.26 -27.74 -1.59
N ALA A 27 -7.10 -28.89 -2.25
CA ALA A 27 -6.44 -30.05 -1.66
C ALA A 27 -4.97 -29.79 -1.36
N ILE A 28 -4.28 -29.06 -2.26
CA ILE A 28 -2.85 -28.78 -2.16
C ILE A 28 -2.49 -27.96 -0.92
N THR A 29 -3.39 -27.09 -0.46
CA THR A 29 -3.16 -26.30 0.78
C THR A 29 -2.95 -27.17 2.02
N LYS A 30 -3.41 -28.42 1.98
CA LYS A 30 -3.27 -29.43 3.04
C LYS A 30 -2.21 -30.49 2.76
N MET A 31 -1.67 -30.53 1.54
CA MET A 31 -0.67 -31.50 1.14
C MET A 31 0.74 -31.10 1.61
N THR A 32 1.56 -32.11 1.81
CA THR A 32 3.01 -32.05 1.84
C THR A 32 3.56 -32.10 0.41
N ILE A 33 4.83 -31.72 0.23
CA ILE A 33 5.46 -31.78 -1.10
C ILE A 33 5.54 -33.21 -1.63
N ARG A 34 5.65 -34.20 -0.73
CA ARG A 34 5.70 -35.62 -1.09
C ARG A 34 4.35 -36.10 -1.63
N GLU A 35 3.26 -35.74 -0.98
CA GLU A 35 1.90 -36.09 -1.42
C GLU A 35 1.55 -35.44 -2.76
N LEU A 36 1.97 -34.18 -2.99
CA LEU A 36 1.79 -33.56 -4.31
C LEU A 36 2.62 -34.26 -5.39
N ALA A 37 3.88 -34.58 -5.08
CA ALA A 37 4.77 -35.26 -6.01
C ALA A 37 4.22 -36.65 -6.39
N GLU A 38 3.71 -37.40 -5.41
CA GLU A 38 3.07 -38.70 -5.60
C GLU A 38 1.80 -38.59 -6.44
N ALA A 39 0.92 -37.62 -6.15
CA ALA A 39 -0.31 -37.40 -6.89
C ALA A 39 -0.08 -36.97 -8.36
N CYS A 40 1.06 -36.32 -8.64
CA CYS A 40 1.46 -35.96 -10.00
C CYS A 40 2.36 -37.02 -10.67
N HIS A 41 2.70 -38.11 -9.98
CA HIS A 41 3.69 -39.12 -10.42
C HIS A 41 5.07 -38.54 -10.79
N VAL A 42 5.55 -37.57 -10.01
CA VAL A 42 6.86 -36.92 -10.19
C VAL A 42 7.71 -36.98 -8.92
N SER A 43 8.98 -36.58 -9.02
CA SER A 43 9.84 -36.37 -7.85
C SER A 43 9.55 -35.04 -7.15
N THR A 44 9.82 -34.96 -5.85
CA THR A 44 9.74 -33.70 -5.07
C THR A 44 10.64 -32.61 -5.66
N THR A 45 11.79 -32.97 -6.23
CA THR A 45 12.69 -32.05 -6.96
C THR A 45 12.00 -31.41 -8.16
N THR A 46 11.10 -32.12 -8.84
CA THR A 46 10.34 -31.57 -9.97
C THR A 46 9.32 -30.54 -9.50
N VAL A 47 8.67 -30.79 -8.36
CA VAL A 47 7.76 -29.81 -7.72
C VAL A 47 8.53 -28.55 -7.30
N LEU A 48 9.75 -28.68 -6.75
CA LEU A 48 10.59 -27.54 -6.40
C LEU A 48 11.05 -26.74 -7.63
N ARG A 49 11.47 -27.42 -8.71
CA ARG A 49 11.84 -26.75 -9.97
C ARG A 49 10.67 -25.97 -10.56
N PHE A 50 9.46 -26.54 -10.51
CA PHE A 50 8.24 -25.83 -10.89
C PHE A 50 8.08 -24.54 -10.05
N CYS A 51 8.17 -24.63 -8.72
CA CYS A 51 8.04 -23.46 -7.82
C CYS A 51 9.03 -22.35 -8.19
N ASN A 52 10.31 -22.71 -8.38
CA ASN A 52 11.35 -21.74 -8.73
C ASN A 52 11.11 -21.08 -10.09
N LYS A 53 10.68 -21.84 -11.11
CA LYS A 53 10.39 -21.30 -12.46
C LYS A 53 9.21 -20.32 -12.48
N VAL A 54 8.24 -20.53 -11.59
CA VAL A 54 7.10 -19.62 -11.46
C VAL A 54 7.35 -18.49 -10.46
N GLY A 55 8.60 -18.29 -10.03
CA GLY A 55 9.03 -17.17 -9.19
C GLY A 55 8.72 -17.33 -7.71
N LEU A 56 8.66 -18.56 -7.21
CA LEU A 56 8.45 -18.87 -5.79
C LEU A 56 9.71 -19.55 -5.21
N ASP A 57 10.04 -19.24 -3.96
CA ASP A 57 11.15 -19.78 -3.17
C ASP A 57 10.92 -21.23 -2.71
N GLY A 58 9.76 -21.80 -3.03
CA GLY A 58 9.50 -23.23 -2.89
C GLY A 58 8.05 -23.60 -2.60
N PHE A 59 7.84 -24.86 -2.20
CA PHE A 59 6.50 -25.43 -2.01
C PHE A 59 5.71 -24.78 -0.87
N SER A 60 6.37 -24.32 0.19
CA SER A 60 5.71 -23.62 1.30
C SER A 60 5.10 -22.30 0.84
N GLU A 61 5.81 -21.56 -0.01
CA GLU A 61 5.32 -20.30 -0.58
C GLU A 61 4.20 -20.55 -1.59
N LEU A 62 4.30 -21.60 -2.41
CA LEU A 62 3.19 -22.05 -3.27
C LEU A 62 1.91 -22.29 -2.46
N LYS A 63 2.01 -22.99 -1.33
CA LYS A 63 0.85 -23.23 -0.44
C LYS A 63 0.32 -21.94 0.16
N TYR A 64 1.18 -21.01 0.54
CA TYR A 64 0.79 -19.72 1.06
C TYR A 64 0.02 -18.90 0.00
N ALA A 65 0.57 -18.78 -1.20
CA ALA A 65 -0.06 -18.10 -2.33
C ALA A 65 -1.41 -18.74 -2.74
N LEU A 66 -1.51 -20.07 -2.68
CA LEU A 66 -2.77 -20.78 -2.89
C LEU A 66 -3.78 -20.50 -1.77
N LYS A 67 -3.35 -20.53 -0.50
CA LYS A 67 -4.24 -20.23 0.64
C LYS A 67 -4.79 -18.81 0.59
N GLN A 68 -3.96 -17.82 0.22
CA GLN A 68 -4.39 -16.44 0.00
C GLN A 68 -5.48 -16.35 -1.07
N ARG A 69 -5.34 -17.09 -2.18
CA ARG A 69 -6.29 -17.08 -3.31
C ARG A 69 -7.52 -17.98 -3.13
N LEU A 70 -7.44 -19.00 -2.28
CA LEU A 70 -8.49 -19.98 -1.99
C LEU A 70 -9.19 -19.73 -0.67
N ALA A 71 -8.66 -18.80 0.14
CA ALA A 71 -9.46 -18.17 1.16
C ALA A 71 -10.80 -17.84 0.50
N PRO A 72 -11.92 -18.33 1.07
CA PRO A 72 -13.22 -17.98 0.51
C PRO A 72 -13.24 -16.47 0.30
N ALA A 73 -13.81 -16.00 -0.81
CA ALA A 73 -14.38 -14.65 -0.81
C ALA A 73 -15.19 -14.61 0.48
N VAL A 74 -14.67 -13.83 1.41
CA VAL A 74 -14.70 -14.08 2.84
C VAL A 74 -16.09 -14.62 3.22
N ALA A 75 -16.16 -15.83 3.80
CA ALA A 75 -17.36 -16.25 4.52
C ALA A 75 -17.72 -15.06 5.38
N GLU A 76 -18.82 -14.35 5.06
CA GLU A 76 -18.99 -12.92 5.32
C GLU A 76 -18.07 -12.52 6.46
N PRO A 77 -17.03 -11.68 6.24
CA PRO A 77 -16.51 -11.01 7.41
C PRO A 77 -17.80 -10.44 7.98
N GLN A 78 -18.09 -10.57 9.26
CA GLN A 78 -18.95 -9.54 9.83
C GLN A 78 -18.30 -8.27 9.30
N MET A 79 -18.90 -7.63 8.29
CA MET A 79 -18.34 -6.46 7.65
C MET A 79 -18.28 -5.57 8.85
N ARG A 80 -17.08 -5.44 9.45
CA ARG A 80 -16.95 -4.64 10.66
C ARG A 80 -17.56 -3.34 10.22
N ASN A 81 -18.61 -2.95 10.91
CA ASN A 81 -19.40 -1.83 10.47
C ASN A 81 -18.39 -0.70 10.25
N VAL A 82 -18.51 0.04 9.15
CA VAL A 82 -17.62 1.17 8.88
C VAL A 82 -17.50 2.04 10.15
N VAL A 83 -18.59 2.18 10.90
CA VAL A 83 -18.65 2.82 12.22
C VAL A 83 -17.70 2.20 13.24
N ASP A 84 -17.63 0.87 13.36
CA ASP A 84 -16.74 0.19 14.32
C ASP A 84 -15.27 0.39 13.94
N SER A 85 -14.95 0.28 12.65
CA SER A 85 -13.60 0.52 12.14
C SER A 85 -13.15 1.96 12.38
N VAL A 86 -14.09 2.92 12.21
CA VAL A 86 -13.86 4.33 12.54
C VAL A 86 -13.70 4.53 14.05
N ASN A 87 -14.52 3.90 14.90
CA ASN A 87 -14.40 4.01 16.36
C ASN A 87 -13.05 3.48 16.89
N GLU A 88 -12.56 2.36 16.33
CA GLU A 88 -11.23 1.83 16.64
C GLU A 88 -10.12 2.78 16.19
N PHE A 89 -10.26 3.37 15.01
CA PHE A 89 -9.36 4.43 14.56
C PHE A 89 -9.40 5.64 15.49
N LEU A 90 -10.59 6.15 15.87
CA LEU A 90 -10.73 7.31 16.74
C LEU A 90 -10.07 7.11 18.11
N THR A 91 -10.07 5.89 18.65
CA THR A 91 -9.34 5.56 19.89
C THR A 91 -7.84 5.78 19.72
N ARG A 92 -7.26 5.32 18.60
CA ARG A 92 -5.83 5.50 18.28
C ARG A 92 -5.51 6.93 17.86
N PHE A 93 -6.43 7.58 17.18
CA PHE A 93 -6.29 8.97 16.76
C PHE A 93 -6.09 9.89 17.97
N LYS A 94 -6.79 9.61 19.08
CA LYS A 94 -6.64 10.35 20.35
C LYS A 94 -5.36 10.02 21.12
N ASP A 95 -4.56 9.06 20.67
CA ASP A 95 -3.30 8.73 21.32
C ASP A 95 -2.32 9.92 21.21
N PRO A 96 -1.68 10.34 22.32
CA PRO A 96 -0.74 11.46 22.31
C PRO A 96 0.40 11.30 21.30
N SER A 97 0.86 10.08 21.04
CA SER A 97 1.92 9.83 20.04
C SER A 97 1.43 10.08 18.62
N PHE A 98 0.18 9.72 18.30
CA PHE A 98 -0.41 9.99 17.00
C PHE A 98 -0.61 11.49 16.79
N GLN A 99 -1.10 12.19 17.82
CA GLN A 99 -1.24 13.66 17.80
C GLN A 99 0.12 14.36 17.65
N ALA A 100 1.16 13.88 18.33
CA ALA A 100 2.51 14.41 18.16
C ALA A 100 3.04 14.26 16.72
N SER A 101 2.71 13.16 16.03
CA SER A 101 3.04 13.00 14.60
C SER A 101 2.25 13.97 13.70
N ILE A 102 0.99 14.27 14.02
CA ILE A 102 0.23 15.31 13.30
C ILE A 102 0.90 16.68 13.51
N ASP A 103 1.28 17.01 14.73
CA ASP A 103 1.97 18.27 15.05
C ASP A 103 3.32 18.37 14.33
N GLU A 104 4.07 17.27 14.26
CA GLU A 104 5.33 17.20 13.50
C GLU A 104 5.09 17.45 12.01
N ALA A 105 4.09 16.80 11.40
CA ALA A 105 3.71 17.04 10.01
C ALA A 105 3.30 18.51 9.78
N ALA A 106 2.53 19.11 10.68
CA ALA A 106 2.14 20.51 10.61
C ALA A 106 3.34 21.45 10.70
N GLN A 107 4.31 21.17 11.57
CA GLN A 107 5.55 21.96 11.67
C GLN A 107 6.41 21.90 10.41
N LEU A 108 6.43 20.75 9.70
CA LEU A 108 7.08 20.64 8.40
C LEU A 108 6.39 21.54 7.36
N MET A 109 5.05 21.52 7.33
CA MET A 109 4.24 22.31 6.40
C MET A 109 4.37 23.82 6.65
N MET A 110 4.41 24.27 7.90
CA MET A 110 4.63 25.67 8.28
C MET A 110 5.95 26.26 7.74
N LYS A 111 6.96 25.41 7.52
CA LYS A 111 8.29 25.81 7.05
C LYS A 111 8.45 25.64 5.53
N ALA A 112 7.43 25.12 4.85
CA ALA A 112 7.50 24.78 3.43
C ALA A 112 7.19 25.99 2.55
N ASP A 113 7.96 26.13 1.47
CA ASP A 113 7.66 27.08 0.39
C ASP A 113 6.62 26.51 -0.59
N LEU A 114 6.56 25.17 -0.68
CA LEU A 114 5.64 24.43 -1.55
C LEU A 114 5.22 23.11 -0.89
N ILE A 115 3.91 22.85 -0.85
CA ILE A 115 3.35 21.59 -0.37
C ILE A 115 2.70 20.84 -1.53
N LEU A 116 3.29 19.70 -1.87
CA LEU A 116 2.81 18.82 -2.94
C LEU A 116 1.97 17.71 -2.33
N PHE A 117 0.76 17.50 -2.82
CA PHE A 117 -0.05 16.35 -2.46
C PHE A 117 -0.02 15.34 -3.60
N PHE A 118 0.33 14.09 -3.33
CA PHE A 118 0.38 13.02 -4.32
C PHE A 118 -0.57 11.88 -3.94
N GLY A 119 -1.18 11.29 -4.95
CA GLY A 119 -2.02 10.10 -4.79
C GLY A 119 -2.64 9.68 -6.12
N ILE A 120 -2.91 8.38 -6.26
CA ILE A 120 -3.46 7.78 -7.48
C ILE A 120 -4.91 7.36 -7.23
N GLY A 121 -5.80 7.57 -8.21
CA GLY A 121 -7.21 7.18 -8.10
C GLY A 121 -7.94 7.89 -6.96
N THR A 122 -8.61 7.13 -6.09
CA THR A 122 -9.34 7.67 -4.93
C THR A 122 -8.40 8.45 -4.00
N SER A 123 -7.20 7.95 -3.75
CA SER A 123 -6.19 8.66 -2.95
C SER A 123 -5.78 9.99 -3.58
N GLY A 124 -5.78 10.09 -4.91
CA GLY A 124 -5.58 11.36 -5.62
C GLY A 124 -6.69 12.38 -5.38
N SER A 125 -7.93 11.94 -5.12
CA SER A 125 -9.03 12.83 -4.75
C SER A 125 -8.88 13.36 -3.33
N PHE A 126 -8.42 12.54 -2.39
CA PHE A 126 -8.07 13.00 -1.03
C PHE A 126 -6.82 13.89 -1.02
N ALA A 127 -5.84 13.61 -1.88
CA ALA A 127 -4.70 14.49 -2.10
C ALA A 127 -5.15 15.88 -2.57
N ARG A 128 -6.10 15.97 -3.52
CA ARG A 128 -6.73 17.25 -3.92
C ARG A 128 -7.45 17.95 -2.77
N TYR A 129 -8.17 17.18 -1.94
CA TYR A 129 -8.87 17.72 -0.77
C TYR A 129 -7.89 18.33 0.24
N GLY A 130 -6.84 17.60 0.62
CA GLY A 130 -5.79 18.11 1.52
C GLY A 130 -5.08 19.36 0.97
N ALA A 131 -4.76 19.36 -0.33
CA ALA A 131 -4.19 20.54 -0.98
C ALA A 131 -5.11 21.76 -0.87
N ARG A 132 -6.43 21.58 -1.07
CA ARG A 132 -7.42 22.66 -0.94
C ARG A 132 -7.52 23.18 0.49
N LEU A 133 -7.49 22.29 1.49
CA LEU A 133 -7.55 22.67 2.90
C LEU A 133 -6.40 23.62 3.29
N LEU A 134 -5.15 23.28 2.95
CA LEU A 134 -4.00 24.13 3.25
C LEU A 134 -3.92 25.37 2.36
N ALA A 135 -4.37 25.29 1.10
CA ALA A 135 -4.47 26.47 0.24
C ALA A 135 -5.42 27.53 0.82
N ASN A 136 -6.51 27.11 1.49
CA ASN A 136 -7.41 28.05 2.18
C ASN A 136 -6.73 28.79 3.34
N LEU A 137 -5.65 28.24 3.91
CA LEU A 137 -4.83 28.89 4.94
C LEU A 137 -3.69 29.75 4.35
N GLY A 138 -3.62 29.89 3.02
CA GLY A 138 -2.64 30.72 2.32
C GLY A 138 -1.35 30.01 1.90
N PHE A 139 -1.25 28.69 2.09
CA PHE A 139 -0.08 27.93 1.64
C PHE A 139 -0.12 27.70 0.13
N TYR A 140 1.06 27.70 -0.49
CA TYR A 140 1.19 27.33 -1.90
C TYR A 140 1.18 25.80 -2.02
N THR A 141 0.08 25.26 -2.53
CA THR A 141 -0.12 23.82 -2.67
C THR A 141 -0.39 23.42 -4.12
N LEU A 142 0.08 22.23 -4.50
CA LEU A 142 -0.26 21.61 -5.78
C LEU A 142 -0.62 20.15 -5.56
N THR A 143 -1.44 19.60 -6.43
CA THR A 143 -1.74 18.16 -6.43
C THR A 143 -1.16 17.49 -7.66
N ILE A 144 -0.55 16.33 -7.45
CA ILE A 144 -0.03 15.46 -8.49
C ILE A 144 -0.86 14.17 -8.43
N THR A 145 -1.57 13.86 -9.51
CA THR A 145 -2.34 12.59 -9.60
C THR A 145 -1.95 11.71 -10.77
N ASP A 146 -1.10 12.23 -11.66
CA ASP A 146 -0.43 11.44 -12.68
C ASP A 146 0.89 10.93 -12.10
N PRO A 147 1.04 9.61 -11.87
CA PRO A 147 2.30 9.02 -11.37
C PRO A 147 3.49 9.20 -12.32
N PHE A 148 3.25 9.56 -13.58
CA PHE A 148 4.29 9.76 -14.57
C PHE A 148 4.63 11.25 -14.79
N GLN A 149 4.02 12.15 -14.01
CA GLN A 149 4.30 13.57 -14.12
C GLN A 149 5.79 13.87 -13.87
N PRO A 150 6.49 14.52 -14.83
CA PRO A 150 7.90 14.87 -14.66
C PRO A 150 8.12 15.80 -13.46
N GLN A 151 9.18 15.55 -12.70
CA GLN A 151 9.48 16.32 -11.51
C GLN A 151 10.36 17.54 -11.86
N PRO A 152 10.07 18.73 -11.30
CA PRO A 152 10.78 19.95 -11.63
C PRO A 152 12.15 19.98 -10.92
N LYS A 153 13.17 19.38 -11.55
CA LYS A 153 14.55 19.30 -11.01
C LYS A 153 15.14 20.65 -10.59
N MET A 154 14.67 21.74 -11.19
CA MET A 154 15.09 23.11 -10.84
C MET A 154 14.76 23.49 -9.39
N LEU A 155 13.78 22.85 -8.75
CA LEU A 155 13.44 23.15 -7.35
C LEU A 155 14.43 22.55 -6.35
N ALA A 156 15.31 21.63 -6.77
CA ALA A 156 16.28 20.99 -5.88
C ALA A 156 17.17 22.02 -5.18
N GLY A 157 17.10 22.06 -3.84
CA GLY A 157 17.86 23.02 -3.02
C GLY A 157 17.43 24.48 -3.15
N GLN A 158 16.41 24.80 -3.94
CA GLN A 158 15.89 26.16 -4.12
C GLN A 158 14.63 26.46 -3.31
N ALA A 159 13.85 25.42 -2.98
CA ALA A 159 12.62 25.53 -2.21
C ALA A 159 12.55 24.43 -1.15
N LYS A 160 11.97 24.75 0.01
CA LYS A 160 11.60 23.77 1.03
C LYS A 160 10.29 23.10 0.61
N ILE A 161 10.39 21.89 0.10
CA ILE A 161 9.24 21.12 -0.38
C ILE A 161 8.79 20.15 0.71
N VAL A 162 7.48 20.06 0.93
CA VAL A 162 6.85 18.93 1.62
C VAL A 162 6.02 18.14 0.62
N LEU A 163 6.28 16.84 0.49
CA LEU A 163 5.43 15.91 -0.24
C LEU A 163 4.52 15.18 0.74
N VAL A 164 3.21 15.35 0.60
CA VAL A 164 2.19 14.58 1.29
C VAL A 164 1.73 13.46 0.36
N ASP A 165 2.12 12.23 0.67
CA ASP A 165 1.83 11.06 -0.14
C ASP A 165 0.67 10.26 0.45
N VAL A 166 -0.46 10.26 -0.24
CA VAL A 166 -1.70 9.60 0.18
C VAL A 166 -1.78 8.25 -0.52
N SER A 167 -1.62 7.17 0.23
CA SER A 167 -1.63 5.81 -0.32
C SER A 167 -2.03 4.79 0.73
N VAL A 168 -3.17 4.11 0.51
CA VAL A 168 -3.70 3.12 1.47
C VAL A 168 -2.68 2.03 1.77
N SER A 169 -2.25 1.26 0.76
CA SER A 169 -1.28 0.18 0.98
C SER A 169 0.15 0.68 1.22
N GLY A 170 0.52 1.84 0.66
CA GLY A 170 1.90 2.32 0.69
C GLY A 170 2.90 1.45 -0.10
N GLU A 171 2.41 0.54 -0.94
CA GLU A 171 3.22 -0.48 -1.63
C GLU A 171 3.32 -0.28 -3.14
N ARG A 172 2.51 0.59 -3.73
CA ARG A 172 2.49 0.79 -5.19
C ARG A 172 3.84 1.36 -5.66
N GLU A 173 4.45 0.71 -6.65
CA GLU A 173 5.76 1.10 -7.19
C GLU A 173 5.82 2.58 -7.58
N GLN A 174 4.77 3.09 -8.24
CA GLN A 174 4.69 4.48 -8.66
C GLN A 174 4.68 5.45 -7.48
N VAL A 175 4.04 5.08 -6.37
CA VAL A 175 4.01 5.86 -5.13
C VAL A 175 5.40 5.91 -4.50
N ILE A 176 6.01 4.73 -4.34
CA ILE A 176 7.37 4.61 -3.78
C ILE A 176 8.37 5.41 -4.59
N LYS A 177 8.33 5.28 -5.92
CA LYS A 177 9.22 6.00 -6.84
C LYS A 177 9.03 7.51 -6.72
N GLN A 178 7.79 7.98 -6.58
CA GLN A 178 7.54 9.41 -6.48
C GLN A 178 8.05 10.01 -5.17
N ALA A 179 7.87 9.30 -4.05
CA ALA A 179 8.47 9.65 -2.78
C ALA A 179 10.01 9.69 -2.84
N GLN A 180 10.64 8.69 -3.47
CA GLN A 180 12.10 8.64 -3.65
C GLN A 180 12.61 9.84 -4.44
N ILE A 181 12.00 10.16 -5.58
CA ILE A 181 12.45 11.28 -6.43
C ILE A 181 12.34 12.61 -5.66
N TYR A 182 11.24 12.85 -4.94
CA TYR A 182 11.12 14.10 -4.19
C TYR A 182 12.06 14.16 -2.99
N ARG A 183 12.40 13.04 -2.34
CA ARG A 183 13.47 13.00 -1.34
C ARG A 183 14.84 13.36 -1.94
N GLU A 184 15.14 12.87 -3.14
CA GLU A 184 16.37 13.24 -3.87
C GLU A 184 16.42 14.75 -4.18
N LEU A 185 15.26 15.39 -4.37
CA LEU A 185 15.15 16.85 -4.53
C LEU A 185 15.22 17.62 -3.20
N GLY A 186 15.37 16.91 -2.07
CA GLY A 186 15.46 17.50 -0.73
C GLY A 186 14.10 17.74 -0.06
N ALA A 187 13.01 17.18 -0.60
CA ALA A 187 11.69 17.30 0.01
C ALA A 187 11.59 16.46 1.30
N LYS A 188 10.81 16.95 2.25
CA LYS A 188 10.32 16.17 3.39
C LYS A 188 9.08 15.40 2.99
N VAL A 189 8.99 14.12 3.37
CA VAL A 189 7.88 13.26 3.00
C VAL A 189 6.97 13.02 4.20
N VAL A 190 5.68 13.30 4.04
CA VAL A 190 4.62 12.95 4.98
C VAL A 190 3.76 11.86 4.34
N GLY A 191 3.80 10.65 4.90
CA GLY A 191 3.01 9.52 4.40
C GLY A 191 1.67 9.41 5.11
N LEU A 192 0.58 9.27 4.36
CA LEU A 192 -0.73 8.88 4.88
C LEU A 192 -1.03 7.47 4.40
N THR A 193 -0.77 6.48 5.27
CA THR A 193 -0.89 5.06 4.94
C THR A 193 -1.81 4.33 5.88
N ASN A 194 -2.36 3.20 5.42
CA ASN A 194 -3.08 2.31 6.31
C ASN A 194 -2.14 1.47 7.18
N ASN A 195 -0.90 1.25 6.74
CA ASN A 195 0.07 0.42 7.45
C ASN A 195 1.40 1.17 7.68
N GLY A 196 1.83 1.22 8.95
CA GLY A 196 3.09 1.83 9.38
C GLY A 196 4.35 1.04 8.99
N LEU A 197 4.20 -0.17 8.47
CA LEU A 197 5.31 -1.03 8.01
C LEU A 197 5.42 -1.09 6.47
N SER A 198 4.69 -0.23 5.75
CA SER A 198 4.74 -0.19 4.28
C SER A 198 6.04 0.43 3.76
N PRO A 199 6.45 0.14 2.51
CA PRO A 199 7.61 0.78 1.89
C PRO A 199 7.54 2.32 1.93
N LEU A 200 6.38 2.91 1.62
CA LEU A 200 6.19 4.36 1.73
C LEU A 200 6.40 4.85 3.16
N ALA A 201 5.91 4.14 4.19
CA ALA A 201 6.09 4.53 5.58
C ALA A 201 7.58 4.61 5.97
N SER A 202 8.40 3.67 5.47
CA SER A 202 9.87 3.69 5.70
C SER A 202 10.61 4.84 4.98
N LEU A 203 10.00 5.38 3.92
CA LEU A 203 10.53 6.54 3.19
C LEU A 203 10.03 7.87 3.75
N ALA A 204 9.00 7.87 4.59
CA ALA A 204 8.44 9.09 5.15
C ALA A 204 9.31 9.64 6.28
N ASP A 205 9.44 10.97 6.33
CA ASP A 205 9.96 11.65 7.53
C ASP A 205 8.93 11.57 8.67
N VAL A 206 7.63 11.65 8.33
CA VAL A 206 6.51 11.42 9.25
C VAL A 206 5.49 10.52 8.57
N ASN A 207 5.11 9.40 9.19
CA ASN A 207 4.06 8.53 8.68
C ASN A 207 2.84 8.48 9.61
N LEU A 208 1.68 8.88 9.08
CA LEU A 208 0.40 8.89 9.77
C LEU A 208 -0.37 7.60 9.43
N ALA A 209 -0.04 6.53 10.14
CA ALA A 209 -0.62 5.20 9.94
C ALA A 209 -1.99 5.05 10.62
N TYR A 210 -3.07 5.02 9.85
CA TYR A 210 -4.43 4.95 10.43
C TYR A 210 -4.93 3.53 10.73
N ASN A 211 -4.27 2.48 10.22
CA ASN A 211 -4.42 1.08 10.64
C ASN A 211 -5.87 0.59 10.72
N VAL A 212 -6.76 1.01 9.80
CA VAL A 212 -8.11 0.44 9.72
C VAL A 212 -8.08 -0.92 9.02
N HIS A 213 -9.07 -1.74 9.32
CA HIS A 213 -9.21 -3.04 8.66
C HIS A 213 -9.45 -2.86 7.16
N GLU A 214 -8.58 -3.46 6.35
CA GLU A 214 -8.72 -3.43 4.89
C GLU A 214 -9.90 -4.29 4.45
N VAL A 215 -10.70 -3.73 3.54
CA VAL A 215 -11.85 -4.40 2.94
C VAL A 215 -11.65 -4.39 1.43
N LEU A 216 -11.20 -5.52 0.89
CA LEU A 216 -10.94 -5.67 -0.54
C LEU A 216 -12.02 -6.52 -1.21
N ASN A 217 -12.47 -6.12 -2.40
CA ASN A 217 -13.35 -6.90 -3.27
C ASN A 217 -12.69 -7.05 -4.65
N GLY A 218 -11.94 -8.14 -4.82
CA GLY A 218 -11.06 -8.31 -5.98
C GLY A 218 -9.96 -7.24 -5.98
N ASP A 219 -9.85 -6.50 -7.07
CA ASP A 219 -8.89 -5.39 -7.20
C ASP A 219 -9.43 -4.05 -6.67
N VAL A 220 -10.67 -4.03 -6.16
CA VAL A 220 -11.31 -2.82 -5.63
C VAL A 220 -11.10 -2.73 -4.13
N ASP A 221 -10.55 -1.60 -3.69
CA ASP A 221 -10.39 -1.26 -2.28
C ASP A 221 -11.65 -0.52 -1.78
N LEU A 222 -12.37 -1.16 -0.84
CA LEU A 222 -13.57 -0.64 -0.17
C LEU A 222 -13.28 -0.19 1.26
N THR A 223 -12.00 -0.12 1.65
CA THR A 223 -11.57 0.33 2.97
C THR A 223 -12.03 1.76 3.21
N THR A 224 -12.66 2.00 4.37
CA THR A 224 -13.15 3.34 4.72
C THR A 224 -12.02 4.37 4.69
N GLN A 225 -12.30 5.53 4.09
CA GLN A 225 -11.35 6.64 3.94
C GLN A 225 -11.70 7.82 4.87
N VAL A 226 -12.68 7.63 5.76
CA VAL A 226 -12.97 8.60 6.84
C VAL A 226 -11.72 8.96 7.66
N PRO A 227 -10.81 8.01 8.01
CA PRO A 227 -9.57 8.35 8.67
C PRO A 227 -8.69 9.33 7.89
N VAL A 228 -8.58 9.16 6.58
CA VAL A 228 -7.78 10.04 5.72
C VAL A 228 -8.32 11.45 5.75
N VAL A 229 -9.65 11.62 5.64
CA VAL A 229 -10.31 12.92 5.73
C VAL A 229 -10.04 13.57 7.08
N LEU A 230 -10.24 12.85 8.18
CA LEU A 230 -10.02 13.38 9.53
C LEU A 230 -8.56 13.80 9.75
N ILE A 231 -7.61 12.99 9.29
CA ILE A 231 -6.18 13.31 9.40
C ILE A 231 -5.85 14.60 8.63
N LEU A 232 -6.35 14.75 7.40
CA LEU A 232 -6.12 15.95 6.60
C LEU A 232 -6.71 17.21 7.24
N GLU A 233 -7.90 17.09 7.84
CA GLU A 233 -8.54 18.20 8.56
C GLU A 233 -7.78 18.57 9.84
N GLU A 234 -7.31 17.58 10.59
CA GLU A 234 -6.55 17.83 11.83
C GLU A 234 -5.14 18.35 11.56
N ILE A 235 -4.49 17.93 10.46
CA ILE A 235 -3.28 18.59 9.96
C ILE A 235 -3.56 20.07 9.67
N MET A 236 -4.66 20.38 8.96
CA MET A 236 -5.03 21.76 8.66
C MET A 236 -5.27 22.58 9.94
N HIS A 237 -6.01 22.03 10.91
CA HIS A 237 -6.21 22.69 12.21
C HIS A 237 -4.89 22.88 12.98
N ALA A 238 -4.00 21.88 12.97
CA ALA A 238 -2.70 21.98 13.62
C ALA A 238 -1.82 23.06 12.97
N VAL A 239 -1.80 23.13 11.63
CA VAL A 239 -1.13 24.20 10.88
C VAL A 239 -1.72 25.57 11.23
N GLN A 240 -3.04 25.71 11.27
CA GLN A 240 -3.69 26.97 11.63
C GLN A 240 -3.33 27.43 13.05
N LYS A 241 -3.19 26.52 14.01
CA LYS A 241 -2.78 26.84 15.39
C LYS A 241 -1.33 27.34 15.50
N LEU A 242 -0.49 27.00 14.52
CA LEU A 242 0.93 27.40 14.47
C LEU A 242 1.17 28.73 13.76
N GLN A 243 0.17 29.26 13.04
CA GLN A 243 0.19 30.59 12.40
C GLN A 243 0.02 31.72 13.43
#